data_AF-A0A0A2CJL4-F1
#
_entry.id   AF-A0A0A2CJL4-F1
#
_cell.length_a   1.000
_cell.length_b   1.000
_cell.length_c   1.000
_cell.angle_alpha   90.00
_cell.angle_beta   90.00
_cell.angle_gamma   90.00
#
_symmetry.space_group_name_H-M   'P 1'
#
loop_
_entity.id
_entity.type
_entity.pdbx_description
1 polymer ?
#
loop_
_entity_poly.entity_id
_entity_poly.type
_entity_poly.pdbx_seq_one_letter_code
_entity_poly.pdbx_strand_id
1 'polypeptide(L)'
;MSISSDLPTLSSTSLHRIQKWFDSIMRALYPGSFDPLTLGHLDLIERGCALFGEVVVAVLSNPAKTPAFTLQQRFDQIHVATAHCKGVSVISFDGLTVSCARHNQVDLILRGLRAMSDFEYELQIAHTNRSLAPDFETIFLATAAHHSFLSSSMVKEVARFGGNIDHMVPEVVAQDLHRLFN
;
A
#
# COMPACT_ATOMS: atom_id res chain seq x y z
N MET A 1 -5.02 49.18 -10.22
CA MET A 1 -5.46 47.78 -10.21
C MET A 1 -4.96 47.15 -8.92
N SER A 2 -5.82 47.09 -7.91
CA SER A 2 -5.56 46.41 -6.64
C SER A 2 -5.79 44.92 -6.84
N ILE A 3 -4.72 44.13 -6.72
CA ILE A 3 -4.80 42.67 -6.71
C ILE A 3 -5.47 42.29 -5.38
N SER A 4 -6.69 41.75 -5.46
CA SER A 4 -7.41 41.20 -4.30
C SER A 4 -6.58 40.05 -3.73
N SER A 5 -6.16 40.17 -2.47
CA SER A 5 -5.42 39.15 -1.72
C SER A 5 -6.39 38.12 -1.13
N ASP A 6 -7.26 37.53 -1.96
CA ASP A 6 -8.13 36.45 -1.55
C ASP A 6 -7.35 35.12 -1.59
N LEU A 7 -6.40 34.98 -0.65
CA LEU A 7 -5.88 33.67 -0.30
C LEU A 7 -7.03 32.91 0.38
N PRO A 8 -7.42 31.72 -0.11
CA PRO A 8 -8.48 30.95 0.51
C PRO A 8 -8.09 30.63 1.96
N THR A 9 -8.90 31.10 2.90
CA THR A 9 -8.76 30.78 4.32
C THR A 9 -9.08 29.29 4.50
N LEU A 10 -8.04 28.49 4.70
CA LEU A 10 -8.19 27.09 5.10
C LEU A 10 -9.02 27.03 6.38
N SER A 11 -10.02 26.15 6.43
CA SER A 11 -10.84 25.96 7.62
C SER A 11 -9.96 25.56 8.83
N SER A 12 -10.39 25.89 10.05
CA SER A 12 -9.60 25.57 11.26
C SER A 12 -9.30 24.07 11.39
N THR A 13 -10.20 23.22 10.90
CA THR A 13 -10.03 21.76 10.80
C THR A 13 -8.91 21.36 9.84
N SER A 14 -8.78 22.05 8.70
CA SER A 14 -7.71 21.80 7.72
C SER A 14 -6.35 22.27 8.23
N LEU A 15 -6.29 23.42 8.90
CA LEU A 15 -5.06 23.94 9.50
C LEU A 15 -4.57 23.05 10.66
N HIS A 16 -5.47 22.61 11.53
CA HIS A 16 -5.12 21.70 12.63
C HIS A 16 -4.60 20.35 12.11
N ARG A 17 -5.15 19.84 11.01
CA ARG A 17 -4.68 18.62 10.35
C ARG A 17 -3.27 18.76 9.77
N ILE A 18 -3.01 19.84 9.03
CA ILE A 18 -1.69 20.09 8.45
C ILE A 18 -0.65 20.27 9.57
N GLN A 19 -1.01 20.97 10.63
CA GLN A 19 -0.13 21.12 11.80
C GLN A 19 0.20 19.77 12.45
N LYS A 20 -0.78 18.86 12.59
CA LYS A 20 -0.55 17.49 13.08
C LYS A 20 0.47 16.72 12.23
N TRP A 21 0.52 16.96 10.91
CA TRP A 21 1.48 16.30 10.03
C TRP A 21 2.92 16.78 10.24
N PHE A 22 3.12 18.00 10.73
CA PHE A 22 4.45 18.54 11.04
C PHE A 22 4.92 18.17 12.46
N ASP A 23 3.98 17.98 13.38
CA ASP A 23 4.29 17.80 14.81
C ASP A 23 4.31 16.33 15.27
N SER A 24 3.90 15.37 14.44
CA SER A 24 3.79 13.95 14.79
C SER A 24 4.26 13.02 13.69
N ILE A 25 4.79 11.86 14.09
CA ILE A 25 4.94 10.70 13.21
C ILE A 25 3.56 10.37 12.63
N MET A 26 3.48 10.22 11.31
CA MET A 26 2.28 9.85 10.58
C MET A 26 2.24 8.34 10.36
N ARG A 27 1.04 7.77 10.41
CA ARG A 27 0.83 6.34 10.21
C ARG A 27 0.03 6.13 8.93
N ALA A 28 0.61 5.47 7.94
CA ALA A 28 -0.05 5.18 6.68
C ALA A 28 -0.57 3.74 6.63
N LEU A 29 -1.83 3.55 6.25
CA LEU A 29 -2.35 2.22 5.91
C LEU A 29 -2.00 1.89 4.47
N TYR A 30 -1.27 0.81 4.22
CA TYR A 30 -1.04 0.29 2.88
C TYR A 30 -1.83 -1.02 2.67
N PRO A 31 -3.08 -0.93 2.17
CA PRO A 31 -3.90 -2.10 1.96
C PRO A 31 -3.50 -2.85 0.69
N GLY A 32 -3.67 -4.17 0.66
CA GLY A 32 -3.40 -4.98 -0.53
C GLY A 32 -3.67 -6.46 -0.31
N SER A 33 -3.73 -7.24 -1.40
CA SER A 33 -3.78 -8.70 -1.26
C SER A 33 -2.41 -9.30 -0.97
N PHE A 34 -1.33 -8.71 -1.48
CA PHE A 34 0.05 -9.17 -1.32
C PHE A 34 0.20 -10.68 -1.58
N ASP A 35 -0.32 -11.15 -2.72
CA ASP A 35 -0.37 -12.58 -3.09
C ASP A 35 0.43 -12.90 -4.37
N PRO A 36 1.78 -12.84 -4.33
CA PRO A 36 2.60 -12.50 -3.17
C PRO A 36 3.04 -11.02 -3.13
N LEU A 37 3.80 -10.64 -2.10
CA LEU A 37 4.55 -9.38 -2.06
C LEU A 37 5.55 -9.33 -3.24
N THR A 38 5.74 -8.17 -3.85
CA THR A 38 6.68 -7.95 -4.98
C THR A 38 7.68 -6.86 -4.61
N LEU A 39 8.75 -6.70 -5.39
CA LEU A 39 9.69 -5.59 -5.17
C LEU A 39 9.01 -4.21 -5.34
N GLY A 40 7.99 -4.11 -6.21
CA GLY A 40 7.19 -2.89 -6.34
C GLY A 40 6.37 -2.57 -5.07
N HIS A 41 5.90 -3.59 -4.34
CA HIS A 41 5.26 -3.38 -3.04
C HIS A 41 6.29 -2.99 -1.97
N LEU A 42 7.47 -3.63 -1.96
CA LEU A 42 8.54 -3.34 -1.01
C LEU A 42 9.05 -1.90 -1.14
N ASP A 43 9.28 -1.41 -2.37
CA ASP A 43 9.64 0.00 -2.66
C ASP A 43 8.65 0.98 -2.02
N LEU A 44 7.35 0.70 -2.14
CA LEU A 44 6.30 1.55 -1.58
C LEU A 44 6.25 1.50 -0.04
N ILE A 45 6.51 0.34 0.56
CA ILE A 45 6.61 0.21 2.01
C ILE A 45 7.79 1.02 2.54
N GLU A 46 8.96 0.88 1.93
CA GLU A 46 10.19 1.59 2.31
C GLU A 46 10.02 3.10 2.18
N ARG A 47 9.51 3.56 1.03
CA ARG A 47 9.25 4.98 0.79
C ARG A 47 8.15 5.52 1.69
N GLY A 48 7.11 4.73 1.96
CA GLY A 48 6.08 5.08 2.92
C GLY A 48 6.65 5.28 4.33
N CYS A 49 7.53 4.39 4.78
CA CYS A 49 8.20 4.53 6.08
C CYS A 49 9.07 5.79 6.11
N ALA A 50 9.78 6.11 5.04
CA ALA A 50 10.60 7.32 4.96
C ALA A 50 9.77 8.62 4.98
N LEU A 51 8.56 8.60 4.40
CA LEU A 51 7.69 9.77 4.28
C LEU A 51 6.80 10.00 5.50
N PHE A 52 6.29 8.93 6.10
CA PHE A 52 5.28 9.01 7.16
C PHE A 52 5.86 8.63 8.52
N GLY A 53 6.87 7.77 8.55
CA GLY A 53 7.49 7.21 9.75
C GLY A 53 6.96 5.82 10.09
N GLU A 54 5.67 5.57 9.90
CA GLU A 54 5.08 4.23 10.05
C GLU A 54 4.17 3.82 8.88
N VAL A 55 4.26 2.54 8.51
CA VAL A 55 3.39 1.90 7.53
C VAL A 55 2.74 0.66 8.14
N VAL A 56 1.42 0.64 8.15
CA VAL A 56 0.59 -0.50 8.50
C VAL A 56 0.21 -1.23 7.20
N VAL A 57 0.90 -2.32 6.90
CA VAL A 57 0.60 -3.20 5.76
C VAL A 57 -0.64 -4.01 6.08
N ALA A 58 -1.76 -3.69 5.44
CA ALA A 58 -3.06 -4.30 5.70
C ALA A 58 -3.38 -5.34 4.62
N VAL A 59 -3.22 -6.61 4.98
CA VAL A 59 -3.43 -7.74 4.09
C VAL A 59 -4.91 -8.09 4.04
N LEU A 60 -5.51 -7.95 2.86
CA LEU A 60 -6.91 -8.26 2.65
C LEU A 60 -7.13 -9.78 2.74
N SER A 61 -8.03 -10.18 3.65
CA SER A 61 -8.60 -11.51 3.72
C SER A 61 -9.92 -11.52 2.96
N ASN A 62 -9.87 -11.87 1.67
CA ASN A 62 -11.08 -11.97 0.84
C ASN A 62 -11.48 -13.45 0.68
N PRO A 63 -12.53 -13.92 1.36
CA PRO A 63 -12.98 -15.30 1.25
C PRO A 63 -13.53 -15.67 -0.14
N ALA A 64 -13.89 -14.67 -0.97
CA ALA A 64 -14.38 -14.90 -2.33
C ALA A 64 -13.24 -15.13 -3.36
N LYS A 65 -11.97 -14.96 -2.97
CA LYS A 65 -10.82 -15.24 -3.83
C LYS A 65 -10.00 -16.38 -3.24
N THR A 66 -9.48 -17.24 -4.10
CA THR A 66 -8.50 -18.27 -3.71
C THR A 66 -7.09 -17.72 -3.92
N PRO A 67 -6.41 -17.21 -2.88
CA PRO A 67 -5.03 -16.74 -3.02
C PRO A 67 -4.09 -17.93 -3.27
N ALA A 68 -2.95 -17.66 -3.89
CA ALA A 68 -1.88 -18.65 -4.06
C ALA A 68 -1.23 -19.00 -2.72
N PHE A 69 -1.14 -18.01 -1.83
CA PHE A 69 -0.58 -18.15 -0.48
C PHE A 69 -1.65 -17.92 0.59
N THR A 70 -1.59 -18.73 1.65
CA THR A 70 -2.41 -18.53 2.85
C THR A 70 -2.13 -17.15 3.47
N LEU A 71 -3.04 -16.68 4.34
CA LEU A 71 -2.82 -15.42 5.06
C LEU A 71 -1.51 -15.43 5.85
N GLN A 72 -1.21 -16.54 6.53
CA GLN A 72 0.02 -16.68 7.31
C GLN A 72 1.27 -16.61 6.43
N GLN A 73 1.29 -17.32 5.30
CA GLN A 73 2.42 -17.27 4.36
C GLN A 73 2.66 -15.84 3.84
N ARG A 74 1.58 -15.10 3.54
CA ARG A 74 1.70 -13.70 3.12
C ARG A 74 2.27 -12.82 4.23
N PHE A 75 1.88 -13.05 5.49
CA PHE A 75 2.47 -12.36 6.64
C PHE A 75 3.96 -12.65 6.76
N ASP A 76 4.34 -13.92 6.70
CA ASP A 76 5.73 -14.35 6.84
C ASP A 76 6.60 -13.74 5.73
N GLN A 77 6.11 -13.76 4.49
CA GLN A 77 6.74 -13.09 3.35
C GLN A 77 6.97 -11.60 3.60
N ILE A 78 5.95 -10.88 4.10
CA ILE A 78 6.06 -9.46 4.39
C ILE A 78 7.04 -9.22 5.53
N HIS A 79 6.91 -9.94 6.65
CA HIS A 79 7.78 -9.77 7.81
C HIS A 79 9.25 -9.99 7.49
N VAL A 80 9.57 -11.05 6.73
CA VAL A 80 10.95 -11.31 6.30
C VAL A 80 11.43 -10.25 5.33
N ALA A 81 10.63 -9.89 4.33
CA ALA A 81 11.01 -8.90 3.31
C ALA A 81 11.16 -7.48 3.87
N THR A 82 10.52 -7.16 5.00
CA THR A 82 10.58 -5.83 5.63
C THR A 82 11.37 -5.81 6.93
N ALA A 83 12.13 -6.86 7.26
CA ALA A 83 12.84 -6.98 8.55
C ALA A 83 13.86 -5.85 8.79
N HIS A 84 14.39 -5.23 7.72
CA HIS A 84 15.29 -4.08 7.78
C HIS A 84 14.57 -2.74 7.96
N CYS A 85 13.26 -2.68 7.72
CA CYS A 85 12.47 -1.46 7.79
C CYS A 85 11.96 -1.21 9.20
N LYS A 86 12.37 -0.10 9.81
CA LYS A 86 11.73 0.39 11.05
C LYS A 86 10.37 1.00 10.71
N GLY A 87 9.37 0.81 11.59
CA GLY A 87 8.05 1.41 11.42
C GLY A 87 7.07 0.61 10.58
N VAL A 88 7.38 -0.65 10.23
CA VAL A 88 6.44 -1.53 9.53
C VAL A 88 5.68 -2.39 10.54
N SER A 89 4.36 -2.42 10.41
CA SER A 89 3.50 -3.39 11.07
C SER A 89 2.61 -4.09 10.04
N VAL A 90 2.23 -5.33 10.30
CA VAL A 90 1.43 -6.14 9.39
C VAL A 90 0.16 -6.57 10.12
N ILE A 91 -0.98 -6.35 9.48
CA ILE A 91 -2.29 -6.75 9.99
C ILE A 91 -3.09 -7.42 8.88
N SER A 92 -4.11 -8.18 9.27
CA SER A 92 -5.14 -8.62 8.34
C SER A 92 -6.40 -7.80 8.54
N PHE A 93 -7.18 -7.66 7.47
CA PHE A 93 -8.52 -7.12 7.59
C PHE A 93 -9.46 -7.78 6.59
N ASP A 94 -10.74 -7.74 6.95
CA ASP A 94 -11.86 -7.94 6.03
C ASP A 94 -12.74 -6.67 6.06
N GLY A 95 -13.62 -6.53 5.08
CA GLY A 95 -14.52 -5.38 4.97
C GLY A 95 -13.85 -4.12 4.41
N LEU A 96 -14.31 -2.95 4.88
CA LEU A 96 -13.98 -1.65 4.29
C LEU A 96 -12.59 -1.15 4.73
N THR A 97 -11.77 -0.72 3.77
CA THR A 97 -10.45 -0.13 4.02
C THR A 97 -10.49 1.02 5.02
N VAL A 98 -11.49 1.92 4.90
CA VAL A 98 -11.64 3.06 5.83
C VAL A 98 -12.01 2.65 7.25
N SER A 99 -12.73 1.53 7.42
CA SER A 99 -13.02 0.98 8.74
C SER A 99 -11.77 0.38 9.38
N CYS A 100 -10.97 -0.35 8.58
CA CYS A 100 -9.66 -0.83 9.00
C CYS A 100 -8.72 0.33 9.38
N ALA A 101 -8.70 1.39 8.58
CA ALA A 101 -7.91 2.58 8.82
C ALA A 101 -8.26 3.23 10.17
N ARG A 102 -9.56 3.44 10.43
CA ARG A 102 -10.05 4.01 11.68
C ARG A 102 -9.73 3.13 12.89
N HIS A 103 -9.92 1.81 12.77
CA HIS A 103 -9.64 0.87 13.86
C HIS A 103 -8.16 0.89 14.26
N ASN A 104 -7.26 1.01 13.29
CA ASN A 104 -5.82 1.02 13.52
C ASN A 104 -5.24 2.42 13.79
N GLN A 105 -6.09 3.45 13.89
CA GLN A 105 -5.70 4.83 14.18
C GLN A 105 -4.60 5.33 13.23
N VAL A 106 -4.76 5.05 11.94
CA VAL A 106 -3.88 5.58 10.89
C VAL A 106 -4.35 6.96 10.45
N ASP A 107 -3.46 7.77 9.88
CA ASP A 107 -3.75 9.14 9.45
C ASP A 107 -4.19 9.21 7.99
N LEU A 108 -3.74 8.26 7.16
CA LEU A 108 -3.97 8.26 5.72
C LEU A 108 -3.90 6.85 5.12
N ILE A 109 -4.38 6.73 3.88
CA ILE A 109 -4.27 5.52 3.08
C ILE A 109 -3.20 5.73 2.01
N LEU A 110 -2.24 4.83 1.92
CA LEU A 110 -1.21 4.81 0.88
C LEU A 110 -1.61 3.86 -0.25
N ARG A 111 -1.46 4.29 -1.51
CA ARG A 111 -1.65 3.44 -2.69
C ARG A 111 -0.52 3.66 -3.70
N GLY A 112 -0.22 2.61 -4.46
CA GLY A 112 0.76 2.63 -5.54
C GLY A 112 0.12 2.83 -6.90
N LEU A 113 0.78 3.60 -7.77
CA LEU A 113 0.40 3.74 -9.18
C LEU A 113 1.54 3.28 -10.08
N ARG A 114 1.29 2.24 -10.88
CA ARG A 114 2.30 1.69 -11.81
C ARG A 114 2.11 2.19 -13.23
N ALA A 115 0.86 2.24 -13.68
CA ALA A 115 0.47 2.67 -15.02
C ALA A 115 -0.84 3.46 -14.98
N MET A 116 -1.17 4.12 -16.10
CA MET A 116 -2.42 4.88 -16.24
C MET A 116 -3.67 4.02 -16.00
N SER A 117 -3.64 2.73 -16.34
CA SER A 117 -4.75 1.81 -16.11
C SER A 117 -5.05 1.57 -14.62
N ASP A 118 -4.03 1.60 -13.77
CA ASP A 118 -4.24 1.50 -12.32
C ASP A 118 -4.88 2.79 -11.78
N PHE A 119 -4.50 3.94 -12.34
CA PHE A 119 -4.93 5.24 -11.83
C PHE A 119 -6.44 5.40 -11.81
N GLU A 120 -7.15 5.02 -12.87
CA GLU A 120 -8.61 5.16 -12.92
C GLU A 120 -9.30 4.32 -11.83
N TYR A 121 -8.90 3.06 -11.70
CA TYR A 121 -9.44 2.15 -10.68
C TYR A 121 -9.13 2.64 -9.26
N GLU A 122 -7.88 3.03 -9.03
CA GLU A 122 -7.41 3.52 -7.73
C GLU A 122 -8.05 4.85 -7.33
N LEU A 123 -8.24 5.75 -8.29
CA LEU A 123 -8.92 7.03 -8.07
C LEU A 123 -10.40 6.82 -7.71
N GLN A 124 -11.08 5.88 -8.37
CA GLN A 124 -12.46 5.51 -8.02
C GLN A 124 -12.56 4.98 -6.59
N ILE A 125 -11.62 4.12 -6.17
CA ILE A 125 -11.56 3.62 -4.78
C ILE A 125 -11.31 4.76 -3.81
N ALA A 126 -10.37 5.67 -4.09
CA ALA A 126 -10.08 6.80 -3.23
C ALA A 126 -11.29 7.73 -3.04
N HIS A 127 -12.01 8.05 -4.11
CA HIS A 127 -13.24 8.84 -4.03
C HIS A 127 -14.33 8.13 -3.23
N THR A 128 -14.46 6.81 -3.39
CA THR A 128 -15.42 6.00 -2.63
C THR A 128 -15.05 5.95 -1.14
N ASN A 129 -13.78 5.77 -0.82
CA ASN A 129 -13.30 5.83 0.56
C ASN A 129 -13.58 7.20 1.19
N ARG A 130 -13.32 8.28 0.48
CA ARG A 130 -13.57 9.65 0.95
C ARG A 130 -15.06 9.94 1.14
N SER A 131 -15.95 9.38 0.31
CA SER A 131 -17.39 9.56 0.50
C SER A 131 -17.93 8.82 1.73
N LEU A 132 -17.32 7.67 2.07
CA LEU A 132 -17.65 6.89 3.27
C LEU A 132 -17.00 7.44 4.55
N ALA A 133 -15.82 8.05 4.42
CA ALA A 133 -15.03 8.57 5.53
C ALA A 133 -14.30 9.85 5.09
N PRO A 134 -14.97 11.03 5.19
CA PRO A 134 -14.43 12.32 4.73
C PRO A 134 -13.14 12.77 5.44
N ASP A 135 -12.84 12.15 6.57
CA ASP A 135 -11.64 12.36 7.39
C ASP A 135 -10.38 11.69 6.82
N PHE A 136 -10.52 10.69 5.95
CA PHE A 136 -9.40 9.97 5.35
C PHE A 136 -8.99 10.54 3.99
N GLU A 137 -7.69 10.73 3.83
CA GLU A 137 -7.06 11.04 2.55
C GLU A 137 -6.35 9.79 1.99
N THR A 138 -6.34 9.66 0.67
CA THR A 138 -5.52 8.66 -0.02
C THR A 138 -4.35 9.36 -0.72
N ILE A 139 -3.13 8.93 -0.42
CA ILE A 139 -1.90 9.39 -1.08
C ILE A 139 -1.46 8.32 -2.07
N PHE A 140 -1.19 8.77 -3.30
CA PHE A 140 -0.65 7.95 -4.36
C PHE A 140 0.85 8.16 -4.52
N LEU A 141 1.61 7.08 -4.53
CA LEU A 141 3.02 7.09 -4.92
C LEU A 141 3.18 6.39 -6.27
N ALA A 142 3.81 7.08 -7.22
CA ALA A 142 4.27 6.44 -8.44
C ALA A 142 5.31 5.36 -8.10
N THR A 143 5.12 4.14 -8.58
CA THR A 143 6.07 3.04 -8.41
C THR A 143 7.35 3.36 -9.18
N ALA A 144 8.51 2.93 -8.67
CA ALA A 144 9.77 3.10 -9.39
C ALA A 144 9.66 2.51 -10.81
N ALA A 145 10.22 3.18 -11.82
CA ALA A 145 10.02 2.82 -13.22
C ALA A 145 10.41 1.37 -13.54
N HIS A 146 11.48 0.87 -12.91
CA HIS A 146 11.96 -0.51 -13.06
C HIS A 146 11.10 -1.55 -12.32
N HIS A 147 10.07 -1.13 -11.59
CA HIS A 147 9.06 -1.99 -10.96
C HIS A 147 7.65 -1.78 -11.54
N SER A 148 7.48 -0.85 -12.49
CA SER A 148 6.18 -0.49 -13.06
C SER A 148 5.46 -1.65 -13.76
N PHE A 149 6.21 -2.63 -14.28
CA PHE A 149 5.62 -3.82 -14.90
C PHE A 149 5.16 -4.86 -13.87
N LEU A 150 5.56 -4.76 -12.60
CA LEU A 150 5.31 -5.83 -11.63
C LEU A 150 3.85 -5.87 -11.17
N SER A 151 3.22 -7.03 -11.33
CA SER A 151 1.97 -7.40 -10.66
C SER A 151 2.13 -8.78 -10.04
N SER A 152 1.49 -9.03 -8.89
CA SER A 152 1.53 -10.38 -8.29
C SER A 152 0.97 -11.45 -9.23
N SER A 153 -0.01 -11.11 -10.07
CA SER A 153 -0.55 -12.03 -11.09
C SER A 153 0.50 -12.39 -12.14
N MET A 154 1.19 -11.40 -12.72
CA MET A 154 2.25 -11.63 -13.70
C MET A 154 3.40 -12.44 -13.09
N VAL A 155 3.84 -12.10 -11.87
CA VAL A 155 4.91 -12.84 -11.18
C VAL A 155 4.54 -14.32 -11.03
N LYS A 156 3.31 -14.60 -10.58
CA LYS A 156 2.82 -15.99 -10.44
C LYS A 156 2.78 -16.72 -11.79
N GLU A 157 2.41 -16.05 -12.86
CA GLU A 157 2.41 -16.62 -14.21
C GLU A 157 3.81 -16.98 -14.68
N VAL A 158 4.78 -16.07 -14.56
CA VAL A 158 6.19 -16.31 -14.91
C VAL A 158 6.75 -17.48 -14.10
N ALA A 159 6.54 -17.48 -12.78
CA ALA A 159 6.99 -18.55 -11.88
C ALA A 159 6.41 -19.92 -12.26
N ARG A 160 5.12 -19.95 -12.61
CA ARG A 160 4.40 -21.18 -12.99
C ARG A 160 4.92 -21.82 -14.26
N PHE A 161 5.49 -21.03 -15.17
CA PHE A 161 6.08 -21.51 -16.41
C PHE A 161 7.62 -21.59 -16.37
N GLY A 162 8.21 -21.58 -15.17
CA GLY A 162 9.65 -21.78 -14.96
C GLY A 162 10.53 -20.59 -15.35
N GLY A 163 9.96 -19.39 -15.51
CA GLY A 163 10.73 -18.18 -15.73
C GLY A 163 11.46 -17.72 -14.46
N ASN A 164 12.60 -17.04 -14.63
CA ASN A 164 13.34 -16.43 -13.52
C ASN A 164 12.55 -15.22 -12.96
N ILE A 165 12.31 -15.22 -11.65
CA ILE A 165 11.55 -14.19 -10.91
C ILE A 165 12.38 -13.44 -9.86
N ASP A 166 13.68 -13.69 -9.73
CA ASP A 166 14.53 -13.13 -8.68
C ASP A 166 14.60 -11.60 -8.72
N HIS A 167 14.39 -11.02 -9.91
CA HIS A 167 14.38 -9.58 -10.15
C HIS A 167 12.97 -8.95 -9.99
N MET A 168 11.99 -9.74 -9.57
CA MET A 168 10.57 -9.32 -9.47
C MET A 168 10.05 -9.32 -8.03
N VAL A 169 10.63 -10.14 -7.16
CA VAL A 169 10.18 -10.35 -5.78
C VAL A 169 11.35 -10.44 -4.80
N PRO A 170 11.12 -10.20 -3.49
CA PRO A 170 12.11 -10.52 -2.46
C PRO A 170 12.50 -12.00 -2.47
N GLU A 171 13.73 -12.32 -2.05
CA GLU A 171 14.28 -13.68 -2.09
C GLU A 171 13.37 -14.73 -1.41
N VAL A 172 12.83 -14.41 -0.23
CA VAL A 172 11.91 -15.30 0.51
C VAL A 172 10.67 -15.66 -0.32
N VAL A 173 10.16 -14.70 -1.11
CA VAL A 173 9.00 -14.89 -1.98
C VAL A 173 9.36 -15.72 -3.21
N ALA A 174 10.55 -15.51 -3.79
CA ALA A 174 11.02 -16.32 -4.90
C ALA A 174 11.10 -17.80 -4.50
N GLN A 175 11.69 -18.08 -3.33
CA GLN A 175 11.78 -19.43 -2.77
C GLN A 175 10.39 -20.06 -2.53
N ASP A 176 9.44 -19.29 -2.00
CA ASP A 176 8.05 -19.74 -1.81
C ASP A 176 7.35 -20.06 -3.13
N LEU A 177 7.52 -19.22 -4.15
CA LEU A 177 6.95 -19.42 -5.49
C LEU A 177 7.55 -20.62 -6.21
N HIS A 178 8.87 -20.83 -6.06
CA HIS A 178 9.52 -22.04 -6.56
C HIS A 178 8.90 -23.28 -5.89
N ARG A 179 8.83 -23.32 -4.55
CA ARG A 179 8.19 -24.44 -3.83
C ARG A 179 6.72 -24.68 -4.20
N LEU A 180 6.01 -23.65 -4.63
CA LEU A 180 4.60 -23.75 -5.00
C LEU A 180 4.39 -24.34 -6.40
N PHE A 181 5.28 -24.04 -7.35
CA PHE A 181 5.06 -24.35 -8.78
C PHE A 181 6.08 -25.29 -9.42
N ASN A 182 7.27 -25.46 -8.83
CA ASN A 182 8.42 -26.16 -9.41
C ASN A 182 9.06 -27.12 -8.41
#